data_AF-A0A5P9EUF9-F1
#
_entry.id   AF-A0A5P9EUF9-F1
#
_cell.length_a   1.000
_cell.length_b   1.000
_cell.length_c   1.000
_cell.angle_alpha   90.00
_cell.angle_beta   90.00
_cell.angle_gamma   90.00
#
_symmetry.space_group_name_H-M   'P 1'
#
loop_
_entity.id
_entity.type
_entity.pdbx_description
1 polymer ?
#
loop_
_entity_poly.entity_id
_entity_poly.type
_entity_poly.pdbx_seq_one_letter_code
_entity_poly.pdbx_strand_id
1 'polypeptide(L)'
;MNTKTSILASLFFTLFSNLPLANETFNNVLDDSDLNSLKSVAKRAIDKQDISTSDVVQLAGRSNFQVEETNESIDIYLSVDGNSVIINSERSDSDSNQITTSIRVANANYTIEFDSDNRSGVMHGYGSTLGVEDKILLYVTLAKMEENRWRESSSLSKSRLYRLINWLSEMPAGTTINTTKLGE
;
A
#
# COMPACT_ATOMS: atom_id res chain seq x y z
N MET A 1 -24.88 19.03 8.21
CA MET A 1 -23.97 18.57 7.15
C MET A 1 -23.14 17.43 7.71
N ASN A 2 -23.27 16.26 7.09
CA ASN A 2 -22.78 14.99 7.62
C ASN A 2 -21.24 14.90 7.59
N THR A 3 -20.63 14.96 8.75
CA THR A 3 -19.24 14.52 8.99
C THR A 3 -19.20 12.99 8.97
N LYS A 4 -18.94 12.40 7.79
CA LYS A 4 -18.44 11.02 7.72
C LYS A 4 -16.93 11.06 7.95
N THR A 5 -16.54 11.09 9.22
CA THR A 5 -15.16 10.80 9.63
C THR A 5 -14.91 9.33 9.33
N SER A 6 -14.00 9.02 8.40
CA SER A 6 -13.69 7.65 8.00
C SER A 6 -12.92 6.96 9.13
N ILE A 7 -13.58 6.04 9.86
CA ILE A 7 -13.05 5.28 10.99
C ILE A 7 -12.35 4.00 10.46
N LEU A 8 -11.37 4.15 9.56
CA LEU A 8 -10.59 3.00 9.05
C LEU A 8 -9.18 2.92 9.67
N ALA A 9 -8.59 4.07 10.04
CA ALA A 9 -7.22 4.14 10.59
C ALA A 9 -7.04 3.59 12.02
N SER A 10 -8.14 3.27 12.72
CA SER A 10 -8.11 2.81 14.13
C SER A 10 -8.55 1.36 14.33
N LEU A 11 -9.13 0.68 13.33
CA LEU A 11 -9.62 -0.69 13.47
C LEU A 11 -8.53 -1.77 13.29
N PHE A 12 -7.40 -1.42 12.67
CA PHE A 12 -6.26 -2.33 12.57
C PHE A 12 -5.60 -2.60 13.95
N PHE A 13 -5.69 -1.65 14.89
CA PHE A 13 -5.00 -1.76 16.19
C PHE A 13 -5.66 -2.76 17.16
N THR A 14 -6.97 -3.01 17.05
CA THR A 14 -7.69 -3.90 17.98
C THR A 14 -7.64 -5.38 17.60
N LEU A 15 -7.27 -5.72 16.37
CA LEU A 15 -7.24 -7.11 15.90
C LEU A 15 -5.90 -7.81 16.15
N PHE A 16 -4.79 -7.07 16.25
CA PHE A 16 -3.46 -7.66 16.42
C PHE A 16 -3.01 -7.83 17.88
N SER A 17 -3.65 -7.16 18.85
CA SER A 17 -3.18 -7.19 20.25
C SER A 17 -3.96 -8.09 21.21
N ASN A 18 -5.03 -8.77 20.78
CA ASN A 18 -5.88 -9.60 21.67
C ASN A 18 -6.54 -10.81 20.98
N LEU A 19 -5.76 -11.71 20.38
CA LEU A 19 -6.28 -13.04 20.02
C LEU A 19 -5.53 -14.13 20.80
N PRO A 20 -5.99 -14.51 22.01
CA PRO A 20 -5.81 -15.87 22.47
C PRO A 20 -6.62 -16.79 21.54
N LEU A 21 -5.95 -17.76 20.92
CA LEU A 21 -6.51 -18.95 20.27
C LEU A 21 -7.97 -18.83 19.79
N ALA A 22 -8.18 -18.35 18.56
CA ALA A 22 -9.38 -18.65 17.78
C ALA A 22 -8.96 -19.37 16.50
N ASN A 23 -8.35 -20.55 16.70
CA ASN A 23 -7.92 -21.49 15.65
C ASN A 23 -9.10 -22.18 14.94
N GLU A 24 -10.35 -21.71 15.15
CA GLU A 24 -11.56 -22.40 14.68
C GLU A 24 -12.42 -21.57 13.73
N THR A 25 -12.20 -20.25 13.59
CA THR A 25 -13.01 -19.42 12.67
C THR A 25 -12.33 -19.15 11.32
N PHE A 26 -11.01 -19.35 11.23
CA PHE A 26 -10.26 -19.22 9.96
C PHE A 26 -10.36 -20.44 9.05
N ASN A 27 -10.86 -21.57 9.54
CA ASN A 27 -10.93 -22.82 8.77
C ASN A 27 -12.16 -22.93 7.84
N ASN A 28 -13.06 -21.94 7.82
CA ASN A 28 -14.28 -21.99 7.02
C ASN A 28 -14.38 -20.93 5.91
N VAL A 29 -13.34 -20.14 5.66
CA VAL A 29 -13.27 -19.36 4.41
C VAL A 29 -12.60 -20.23 3.37
N LEU A 30 -13.45 -21.03 2.75
CA LEU A 30 -13.19 -22.13 1.85
C LEU A 30 -12.10 -21.85 0.81
N ASP A 31 -11.31 -22.89 0.64
CA ASP A 31 -10.23 -23.21 -0.30
C ASP A 31 -10.67 -23.19 -1.77
N ASP A 32 -11.44 -22.17 -2.17
CA ASP A 32 -11.80 -21.92 -3.56
C ASP A 32 -10.96 -20.73 -4.04
N SER A 33 -9.81 -21.03 -4.64
CA SER A 33 -8.81 -20.04 -5.05
C SER A 33 -9.40 -18.97 -5.98
N ASP A 34 -10.47 -19.30 -6.71
CA ASP A 34 -11.14 -18.38 -7.63
C ASP A 34 -12.02 -17.36 -6.90
N LEU A 35 -12.72 -17.75 -5.83
CA LEU A 35 -13.61 -16.84 -5.09
C LEU A 35 -12.84 -15.78 -4.30
N ASN A 36 -11.62 -16.09 -3.85
CA ASN A 36 -10.79 -15.15 -3.12
C ASN A 36 -9.62 -14.58 -3.93
N SER A 37 -9.60 -14.77 -5.25
CA SER A 37 -8.63 -14.10 -6.12
C SER A 37 -8.70 -12.57 -6.00
N LEU A 38 -7.59 -11.87 -6.25
CA LEU A 38 -7.53 -10.40 -6.31
C LEU A 38 -8.64 -9.84 -7.20
N LYS A 39 -8.88 -10.49 -8.35
CA LYS A 39 -9.94 -10.12 -9.29
C LYS A 39 -11.33 -10.27 -8.71
N SER A 40 -11.61 -11.37 -8.01
CA SER A 40 -12.89 -11.59 -7.34
C SER A 40 -13.11 -10.63 -6.18
N VAL A 41 -12.06 -10.32 -5.40
CA VAL A 41 -12.09 -9.30 -4.35
C VAL A 41 -12.36 -7.92 -4.96
N ALA A 42 -11.68 -7.55 -6.03
CA ALA A 42 -11.89 -6.28 -6.72
C ALA A 42 -13.31 -6.15 -7.26
N LYS A 43 -13.86 -7.22 -7.84
CA LYS A 43 -15.26 -7.24 -8.26
C LYS A 43 -16.21 -7.00 -7.08
N ARG A 44 -16.03 -7.68 -5.96
CA ARG A 44 -16.84 -7.45 -4.75
C ARG A 44 -16.71 -6.02 -4.25
N ALA A 45 -15.51 -5.47 -4.27
CA ALA A 45 -15.26 -4.10 -3.82
C ALA A 45 -15.95 -3.07 -4.70
N ILE A 46 -15.98 -3.29 -6.02
CA ILE A 46 -16.76 -2.46 -6.96
C ILE A 46 -18.25 -2.58 -6.67
N ASP A 47 -18.77 -3.80 -6.57
CA ASP A 47 -20.20 -4.06 -6.37
C ASP A 47 -20.70 -3.47 -5.04
N LYS A 48 -19.87 -3.47 -3.99
CA LYS A 48 -20.17 -2.90 -2.67
C LYS A 48 -19.75 -1.44 -2.49
N GLN A 49 -18.96 -0.89 -3.43
CA GLN A 49 -18.28 0.40 -3.31
C GLN A 49 -17.42 0.53 -2.04
N ASP A 50 -16.85 -0.58 -1.56
CA ASP A 50 -16.07 -0.64 -0.34
C ASP A 50 -15.07 -1.80 -0.37
N ILE A 51 -13.87 -1.60 0.18
CA ILE A 51 -12.82 -2.62 0.25
C ILE A 51 -12.88 -3.27 1.63
N SER A 52 -13.29 -4.54 1.68
CA SER A 52 -13.42 -5.27 2.95
C SER A 52 -12.05 -5.52 3.59
N THR A 53 -11.93 -5.17 4.88
CA THR A 53 -10.75 -5.51 5.68
C THR A 53 -10.50 -7.02 5.71
N SER A 54 -11.56 -7.85 5.74
CA SER A 54 -11.40 -9.31 5.72
C SER A 54 -10.80 -9.83 4.42
N ASP A 55 -11.10 -9.17 3.30
CA ASP A 55 -10.54 -9.53 1.99
C ASP A 55 -9.06 -9.13 1.94
N VAL A 56 -8.71 -7.94 2.42
CA VAL A 56 -7.32 -7.47 2.53
C VAL A 56 -6.48 -8.42 3.40
N VAL A 57 -6.98 -8.81 4.57
CA VAL A 57 -6.27 -9.72 5.49
C VAL A 57 -6.02 -11.08 4.84
N GLN A 58 -7.00 -11.65 4.13
CA GLN A 58 -6.82 -12.92 3.43
C GLN A 58 -5.79 -12.82 2.32
N LEU A 59 -5.84 -11.76 1.51
CA LEU A 59 -4.85 -11.52 0.45
C LEU A 59 -3.45 -11.29 1.04
N ALA A 60 -3.33 -10.56 2.15
CA ALA A 60 -2.07 -10.34 2.86
C ALA A 60 -1.48 -11.66 3.40
N GLY A 61 -2.31 -12.54 3.97
CA GLY A 61 -1.91 -13.83 4.51
C GLY A 61 -1.27 -14.77 3.47
N ARG A 62 -1.61 -14.63 2.18
CA ARG A 62 -1.01 -15.42 1.09
C ARG A 62 -0.12 -14.61 0.14
N SER A 63 0.12 -13.33 0.45
CA SER A 63 1.02 -12.50 -0.34
C SER A 63 2.47 -12.91 -0.13
N ASN A 64 3.29 -12.76 -1.17
CA ASN A 64 4.74 -12.78 -1.01
C ASN A 64 5.19 -11.33 -0.79
N PHE A 65 5.78 -11.05 0.36
CA PHE A 65 6.26 -9.72 0.74
C PHE A 65 7.74 -9.79 1.10
N GLN A 66 8.56 -9.06 0.37
CA GLN A 66 10.01 -9.02 0.51
C GLN A 66 10.46 -7.59 0.69
N VAL A 67 11.45 -7.39 1.56
CA VAL A 67 12.06 -6.10 1.82
C VAL A 67 13.57 -6.27 1.76
N GLU A 68 14.21 -5.46 0.93
CA GLU A 68 15.66 -5.29 0.90
C GLU A 68 15.98 -3.88 1.38
N GLU A 69 16.81 -3.77 2.40
CA GLU A 69 17.12 -2.48 3.04
C GLU A 69 18.62 -2.30 3.15
N THR A 70 19.08 -1.13 2.72
CA THR A 70 20.43 -0.64 2.91
C THR A 70 20.39 0.68 3.69
N ASN A 71 21.54 1.30 3.93
CA ASN A 71 21.59 2.63 4.56
C ASN A 71 21.07 3.74 3.62
N GLU A 72 21.05 3.49 2.32
CA GLU A 72 20.71 4.48 1.29
C GLU A 72 19.36 4.17 0.60
N SER A 73 18.89 2.92 0.67
CA SER A 73 17.70 2.48 -0.05
C SER A 73 16.81 1.53 0.75
N ILE A 74 15.52 1.54 0.42
CA ILE A 74 14.53 0.54 0.84
C ILE A 74 13.77 0.10 -0.41
N ASP A 75 13.89 -1.18 -0.72
CA ASP A 75 13.17 -1.84 -1.81
C ASP A 75 12.13 -2.80 -1.24
N ILE A 76 10.93 -2.73 -1.77
CA ILE A 76 9.79 -3.55 -1.36
C ILE A 76 9.21 -4.22 -2.59
N TYR A 77 9.05 -5.53 -2.50
CA TYR A 77 8.33 -6.33 -3.48
C TYR A 77 7.16 -7.04 -2.80
N LEU A 78 5.95 -6.75 -3.26
CA LEU A 78 4.75 -7.51 -2.91
C LEU A 78 4.24 -8.22 -4.18
N SER A 79 3.82 -9.48 -4.08
CA SER A 79 3.02 -10.10 -5.12
C SER A 79 1.81 -10.87 -4.59
N VAL A 80 0.68 -10.73 -5.29
CA VAL A 80 -0.59 -11.43 -5.05
C VAL A 80 -1.15 -11.85 -6.39
N ASP A 81 -1.44 -13.14 -6.56
CA ASP A 81 -2.08 -13.71 -7.76
C ASP A 81 -1.42 -13.27 -9.09
N GLY A 82 -0.09 -13.19 -9.11
CA GLY A 82 0.70 -12.78 -10.28
C GLY A 82 0.77 -11.26 -10.54
N ASN A 83 0.09 -10.44 -9.74
CA ASN A 83 0.20 -8.98 -9.76
C ASN A 83 1.16 -8.51 -8.67
N SER A 84 1.87 -7.40 -8.91
CA SER A 84 2.90 -6.93 -8.00
C SER A 84 2.81 -5.45 -7.65
N VAL A 85 3.34 -5.13 -6.47
CA VAL A 85 3.73 -3.79 -6.05
C VAL A 85 5.24 -3.78 -5.89
N ILE A 86 5.89 -2.85 -6.55
CA ILE A 86 7.33 -2.60 -6.41
C ILE A 86 7.49 -1.17 -5.90
N ILE A 87 8.15 -1.01 -4.77
CA ILE A 87 8.48 0.31 -4.21
C ILE A 87 9.98 0.38 -4.07
N ASN A 88 10.60 1.38 -4.68
CA ASN A 88 12.03 1.64 -4.56
C ASN A 88 12.18 3.04 -4.00
N SER A 89 12.78 3.15 -2.82
CA SER A 89 13.04 4.42 -2.18
C SER A 89 14.53 4.58 -1.96
N GLU A 90 15.11 5.63 -2.54
CA GLU A 90 16.55 5.85 -2.55
C GLU A 90 16.87 7.30 -2.18
N ARG A 91 17.94 7.51 -1.41
CA ARG A 91 18.49 8.84 -1.17
C ARG A 91 19.21 9.34 -2.42
N SER A 92 19.00 10.59 -2.80
CA SER A 92 19.67 11.16 -3.97
C SER A 92 21.18 11.26 -3.73
N ASP A 93 21.97 10.77 -4.69
CA ASP A 93 23.44 10.89 -4.71
C ASP A 93 23.90 12.36 -4.74
N SER A 94 23.08 13.22 -5.35
CA SER A 94 23.40 14.64 -5.55
C SER A 94 22.95 15.55 -4.40
N ASP A 95 21.99 15.10 -3.60
CA ASP A 95 21.48 15.82 -2.44
C ASP A 95 21.02 14.82 -1.36
N SER A 96 21.79 14.70 -0.29
CA SER A 96 21.51 13.75 0.80
C SER A 96 20.19 14.01 1.54
N ASN A 97 19.61 15.21 1.36
CA ASN A 97 18.35 15.60 1.96
C ASN A 97 17.15 15.27 1.06
N GLN A 98 17.40 14.87 -0.19
CA GLN A 98 16.36 14.45 -1.14
C GLN A 98 16.22 12.92 -1.13
N ILE A 99 14.97 12.44 -1.09
CA ILE A 99 14.63 11.02 -1.22
C ILE A 99 13.68 10.87 -2.40
N THR A 100 14.02 9.99 -3.33
CA THR A 100 13.16 9.64 -4.46
C THR A 100 12.52 8.28 -4.20
N THR A 101 11.19 8.24 -4.24
CA THR A 101 10.41 7.01 -4.11
C THR A 101 9.67 6.72 -5.40
N SER A 102 10.01 5.63 -6.07
CA SER A 102 9.25 5.09 -7.20
C SER A 102 8.31 3.99 -6.71
N ILE A 103 7.05 4.04 -7.15
CA ILE A 103 6.01 3.08 -6.82
C ILE A 103 5.41 2.58 -8.14
N ARG A 104 5.51 1.28 -8.37
CA ARG A 104 4.81 0.58 -9.44
C ARG A 104 3.78 -0.35 -8.84
N VAL A 105 2.52 -0.16 -9.19
CA VAL A 105 1.41 -1.03 -8.77
C VAL A 105 0.76 -1.56 -10.03
N ALA A 106 0.98 -2.84 -10.34
CA ALA A 106 0.58 -3.46 -11.59
C ALA A 106 0.92 -2.59 -12.83
N ASN A 107 -0.08 -1.88 -13.37
CA ASN A 107 0.04 -1.04 -14.57
C ASN A 107 0.27 0.45 -14.29
N ALA A 108 0.17 0.89 -13.04
CA ALA A 108 0.36 2.27 -12.63
C ALA A 108 1.78 2.52 -12.14
N ASN A 109 2.37 3.66 -12.51
CA ASN A 109 3.71 4.07 -12.11
C ASN A 109 3.70 5.50 -11.56
N TYR A 110 4.33 5.67 -10.41
CA TYR A 110 4.46 6.94 -9.72
C TYR A 110 5.90 7.13 -9.27
N THR A 111 6.40 8.35 -9.33
CA THR A 111 7.68 8.75 -8.76
C THR A 111 7.44 9.95 -7.89
N ILE A 112 7.93 9.94 -6.66
CA ILE A 112 7.72 11.01 -5.70
C ILE A 112 9.06 11.43 -5.17
N GLU A 113 9.37 12.71 -5.29
CA GLU A 113 10.58 13.31 -4.76
C GLU A 113 10.23 14.05 -3.48
N PHE A 114 10.86 13.67 -2.38
CA PHE A 114 10.71 14.31 -1.08
C PHE A 114 11.95 15.13 -0.76
N ASP A 115 11.72 16.39 -0.43
CA ASP A 115 12.71 17.23 0.24
C ASP A 115 12.49 17.10 1.75
N SER A 116 13.48 16.52 2.44
CA SER A 116 13.39 16.25 3.87
C SER A 116 13.45 17.51 4.74
N ASP A 117 14.00 18.62 4.22
CA ASP A 117 14.10 19.90 4.92
C ASP A 117 12.78 20.67 4.85
N ASN A 118 12.14 20.66 3.69
CA ASN A 118 10.89 21.40 3.45
C ASN A 118 9.62 20.62 3.78
N ARG A 119 9.74 19.31 4.10
CA ARG A 119 8.61 18.39 4.37
C ARG A 119 7.55 18.40 3.25
N SER A 120 7.94 18.81 2.06
CA SER A 120 7.12 18.83 0.86
C SER A 120 7.65 17.77 -0.10
N GLY A 121 6.73 17.15 -0.85
CA GLY A 121 7.10 16.25 -1.93
C GLY A 121 6.38 16.63 -3.21
N VAL A 122 7.06 16.42 -4.34
CA VAL A 122 6.46 16.54 -5.67
C VAL A 122 6.19 15.14 -6.18
N MET A 123 4.92 14.86 -6.46
CA MET A 123 4.53 13.58 -7.04
C MET A 123 4.46 13.73 -8.55
N HIS A 124 5.12 12.81 -9.24
CA HIS A 124 5.07 12.63 -10.67
C HIS A 124 4.33 11.33 -11.02
N GLY A 125 3.37 11.44 -11.91
CA GLY A 125 2.66 10.34 -12.57
C GLY A 125 2.15 10.86 -13.91
N TYR A 126 2.39 10.11 -14.99
CA TYR A 126 1.87 10.46 -16.31
C TYR A 126 0.91 9.37 -16.77
N GLY A 127 -0.38 9.71 -16.89
CA GLY A 127 -1.43 8.80 -17.38
C GLY A 127 -1.69 7.57 -16.50
N SER A 128 -1.06 7.47 -15.33
CA SER A 128 -1.24 6.35 -14.40
C SER A 128 -2.55 6.54 -13.64
N THR A 129 -3.42 5.55 -13.73
CA THR A 129 -4.74 5.54 -13.09
C THR A 129 -4.78 4.42 -12.07
N LEU A 130 -5.15 4.72 -10.82
CA LEU A 130 -5.33 3.70 -9.78
C LEU A 130 -6.65 2.95 -9.99
N GLY A 131 -6.58 1.73 -10.49
CA GLY A 131 -7.71 0.80 -10.51
C GLY A 131 -8.06 0.28 -9.11
N VAL A 132 -9.20 -0.41 -8.99
CA VAL A 132 -9.60 -1.04 -7.72
C VAL A 132 -8.63 -2.15 -7.31
N GLU A 133 -8.11 -2.94 -8.26
CA GLU A 133 -7.08 -3.95 -7.99
C GLU A 133 -5.80 -3.31 -7.44
N ASP A 134 -5.35 -2.19 -8.03
CA ASP A 134 -4.19 -1.43 -7.55
C ASP A 134 -4.37 -0.95 -6.12
N LYS A 135 -5.57 -0.43 -5.81
CA LYS A 135 -5.92 0.00 -4.45
C LYS A 135 -5.87 -1.16 -3.45
N ILE A 136 -6.41 -2.32 -3.82
CA ILE A 136 -6.38 -3.50 -2.95
C ILE A 136 -4.93 -3.93 -2.72
N LEU A 137 -4.09 -3.94 -3.77
CA LEU A 137 -2.68 -4.24 -3.64
C LEU A 137 -1.96 -3.27 -2.69
N LEU A 138 -2.25 -1.96 -2.77
CA LEU A 138 -1.72 -0.96 -1.83
C LEU A 138 -2.18 -1.22 -0.38
N TYR A 139 -3.45 -1.59 -0.18
CA TYR A 139 -3.94 -1.97 1.16
C TYR A 139 -3.28 -3.25 1.69
N VAL A 140 -3.01 -4.23 0.82
CA VAL A 140 -2.25 -5.43 1.19
C VAL A 140 -0.81 -5.06 1.55
N THR A 141 -0.16 -4.17 0.79
CA THR A 141 1.17 -3.65 1.14
C THR A 141 1.15 -2.99 2.52
N LEU A 142 0.14 -2.17 2.82
CA LEU A 142 0.00 -1.54 4.14
C LEU A 142 -0.16 -2.55 5.25
N ALA A 143 -1.02 -3.55 5.07
CA ALA A 143 -1.19 -4.61 6.06
C ALA A 143 0.15 -5.31 6.36
N LYS A 144 0.96 -5.62 5.34
CA LYS A 144 2.31 -6.19 5.54
C LYS A 144 3.27 -5.20 6.23
N MET A 145 3.21 -3.92 5.90
CA MET A 145 4.00 -2.89 6.61
C MET A 145 3.60 -2.78 8.09
N GLU A 146 2.32 -2.89 8.42
CA GLU A 146 1.82 -2.90 9.80
C GLU A 146 2.25 -4.14 10.57
N GLU A 147 2.19 -5.33 9.96
CA GLU A 147 2.73 -6.57 10.53
C GLU A 147 4.21 -6.42 10.90
N ASN A 148 4.96 -5.64 10.11
CA ASN A 148 6.36 -5.32 10.34
C ASN A 148 6.57 -4.07 11.23
N ARG A 149 5.50 -3.50 11.79
CA ARG A 149 5.50 -2.33 12.70
C ARG A 149 6.05 -1.03 12.09
N TRP A 150 5.86 -0.82 10.78
CA TRP A 150 6.40 0.37 10.10
C TRP A 150 5.72 1.67 10.52
N ARG A 151 4.43 1.63 10.85
CA ARG A 151 3.65 2.78 11.33
C ARG A 151 4.31 3.48 12.53
N GLU A 152 4.89 2.70 13.42
CA GLU A 152 5.49 3.15 14.69
C GLU A 152 7.02 3.09 14.66
N SER A 153 7.61 2.81 13.49
CA SER A 153 9.05 2.64 13.38
C SER A 153 9.80 3.93 13.73
N SER A 154 10.87 3.79 14.50
CA SER A 154 11.85 4.87 14.71
C SER A 154 12.65 5.21 13.45
N SER A 155 12.63 4.32 12.44
CA SER A 155 13.19 4.63 11.11
C SER A 155 12.28 5.64 10.42
N LEU A 156 12.85 6.83 10.18
CA LEU A 156 12.17 7.89 9.45
C LEU A 156 11.79 7.46 8.03
N SER A 157 12.64 6.68 7.37
CA SER A 157 12.38 6.15 6.02
C SER A 157 11.19 5.18 6.01
N LYS A 158 11.14 4.22 6.94
CA LYS A 158 10.02 3.27 7.06
C LYS A 158 8.70 3.96 7.40
N SER A 159 8.71 4.86 8.38
CA SER A 159 7.51 5.59 8.80
C SER A 159 7.01 6.56 7.71
N ARG A 160 7.90 7.16 6.92
CA ARG A 160 7.54 7.97 5.74
C ARG A 160 6.93 7.12 4.63
N LEU A 161 7.56 6.01 4.26
CA LEU A 161 7.03 5.10 3.25
C LEU A 161 5.65 4.59 3.64
N TYR A 162 5.46 4.18 4.89
CA TYR A 162 4.14 3.78 5.40
C TYR A 162 3.08 4.86 5.18
N ARG A 163 3.38 6.12 5.56
CA ARG A 163 2.44 7.25 5.38
C ARG A 163 2.13 7.52 3.92
N LEU A 164 3.13 7.42 3.05
CA LEU A 164 2.95 7.62 1.62
C LEU A 164 2.04 6.56 1.00
N ILE A 165 2.31 5.27 1.27
CA ILE A 165 1.47 4.18 0.77
C ILE A 165 0.06 4.30 1.34
N ASN A 166 -0.09 4.71 2.62
CA ASN A 166 -1.39 4.94 3.23
C ASN A 166 -2.17 6.02 2.47
N TRP A 167 -1.55 7.18 2.24
CA TRP A 167 -2.15 8.26 1.49
C TRP A 167 -2.54 7.86 0.06
N LEU A 168 -1.67 7.12 -0.64
CA LEU A 168 -1.97 6.64 -2.00
C LEU A 168 -3.13 5.64 -2.01
N SER A 169 -3.21 4.76 -1.00
CA SER A 169 -4.31 3.79 -0.86
C SER A 169 -5.66 4.45 -0.56
N GLU A 170 -5.66 5.64 0.04
CA GLU A 170 -6.88 6.39 0.36
C GLU A 170 -7.44 7.17 -0.84
N MET A 171 -6.65 7.37 -1.91
CA MET A 171 -7.12 8.06 -3.12
C MET A 171 -8.33 7.36 -3.76
N PRO A 172 -9.30 8.10 -4.31
CA PRO A 172 -10.42 7.48 -5.04
C PRO A 172 -9.92 6.57 -6.18
N ALA A 173 -10.58 5.44 -6.39
CA ALA A 173 -10.32 4.61 -7.57
C ALA A 173 -10.68 5.40 -8.85
N GLY A 174 -9.90 5.21 -9.91
CA GLY A 174 -10.00 6.00 -11.13
C GLY A 174 -9.30 7.36 -11.07
N THR A 175 -8.61 7.69 -9.98
CA THR A 175 -7.77 8.90 -9.91
C THR A 175 -6.62 8.77 -10.91
N THR A 176 -6.54 9.69 -11.86
CA THR A 176 -5.41 9.85 -12.76
C THR A 176 -4.55 10.99 -12.26
N ILE A 177 -3.26 10.73 -12.09
CA ILE A 177 -2.28 11.77 -11.76
C ILE A 177 -1.59 12.14 -13.07
N ASN A 178 -1.67 13.43 -13.42
CA ASN A 178 -1.04 14.01 -14.60
C ASN A 178 -0.10 15.11 -14.16
N THR A 179 1.18 14.83 -14.29
CA THR A 179 2.28 15.75 -13.98
C THR A 179 3.23 15.79 -15.15
N THR A 180 4.03 16.85 -15.25
CA THR A 180 5.11 16.93 -16.24
C THR A 180 6.07 15.77 -16.03
N LYS A 181 6.46 15.14 -17.14
CA LYS A 181 7.45 14.07 -17.14
C LYS A 181 8.78 14.63 -16.62
N LEU A 182 9.42 13.92 -15.71
CA LEU A 182 10.77 14.25 -15.24
C LEU A 182 11.71 14.32 -16.46
N GLY A 183 12.23 15.51 -16.77
CA GLY A 183 13.19 15.75 -17.85
C GLY A 183 12.65 16.42 -19.13
N GLU A 184 11.44 17.00 -19.12
CA GLU A 184 10.94 17.89 -20.18
C GLU A 184 10.94 19.38 -19.77
#